data_AF-A0A944GLK1-F1
#
_entry.id   AF-A0A944GLK1-F1
#
_cell.length_a   1.000
_cell.length_b   1.000
_cell.length_c   1.000
_cell.angle_alpha   90.00
_cell.angle_beta   90.00
_cell.angle_gamma   90.00
#
_symmetry.space_group_name_H-M   'P 1'
#
loop_
_entity.id
_entity.type
_entity.pdbx_description
1 polymer ?
#
loop_
_entity_poly.entity_id
_entity_poly.type
_entity_poly.pdbx_seq_one_letter_code
_entity_poly.pdbx_strand_id
1 'polypeptide(L)'
;MKKALLFAGFAALALCASAQNPFAYGIRTTGVSNGVATGKTITVNYTLNADAESGAIKFYNAGKTAVKAVDLAGDQLTKGTHAVEVSIEDLEANATYGFTITTTGAKIDAVKEVFSDFGAGMAHQYWSPYGVACDNDPMSKHFGRVLITESQANQGDTYFTKAHGVGAGLYEYDPQGNPVVNGANSTKYGYNPFQWVHATYEGGAKSSKFFAKKVRIAQDGRIFLGVLDCVSNPLYTINPDNLGEWTPVFQGTLATDASGCINNAEGAMVAAPSAAFDVVGKGENLKIANLGSKFGQSYSFGNYTCYEYALGAANTWSEAAEAEVFPFSLQYTISAQSVSIAYDKDGKGMWYAQYRATPSGEQPAIKHATLKANGWEEDYSDITTVVRGGGIAYNKDYTLLAIPAGNNVLKVYTVDKDNDGKPVLTEKYVLNTPSIRGYNDICFDYANNIYSCDNGKEVMQQLQLPLENPTVEVPCPESELFSIPVTTGVTDITSTEVKAKKVIENGQVIIIKGDKKYNLMGVEIK
;
A
#
# COMPACT_ATOMS: atom_id res chain seq x y z
N MET A 1 61.34 -14.24 -17.21
CA MET A 1 60.30 -15.27 -16.95
C MET A 1 59.06 -14.56 -16.42
N LYS A 2 58.07 -14.34 -17.30
CA LYS A 2 56.77 -13.74 -16.95
C LYS A 2 55.88 -14.87 -16.43
N LYS A 3 55.32 -14.74 -15.22
CA LYS A 3 54.23 -15.59 -14.75
C LYS A 3 52.90 -14.92 -15.06
N ALA A 4 52.09 -15.63 -15.84
CA ALA A 4 50.75 -15.26 -16.25
C ALA A 4 49.82 -15.25 -15.03
N LEU A 5 49.09 -14.15 -14.83
CA LEU A 5 47.83 -14.16 -14.09
C LEU A 5 46.71 -14.41 -15.10
N LEU A 6 45.99 -15.50 -14.86
CA LEU A 6 44.75 -15.88 -15.51
C LEU A 6 43.70 -14.79 -15.20
N PHE A 7 43.30 -14.04 -16.22
CA PHE A 7 42.03 -13.32 -16.23
C PHE A 7 40.93 -14.35 -16.48
N ALA A 8 40.26 -14.80 -15.41
CA ALA A 8 38.97 -15.46 -15.51
C ALA A 8 37.90 -14.38 -15.68
N GLY A 9 37.06 -14.53 -16.71
CA GLY A 9 36.18 -13.51 -17.25
C GLY A 9 35.23 -12.89 -16.23
N PHE A 10 35.28 -11.55 -16.15
CA PHE A 10 34.09 -10.77 -15.86
C PHE A 10 33.11 -11.01 -17.01
N ALA A 11 32.12 -11.88 -16.77
CA ALA A 11 30.88 -11.81 -17.52
C ALA A 11 30.36 -10.38 -17.36
N ALA A 12 30.13 -9.70 -18.48
CA ALA A 12 29.50 -8.40 -18.50
C ALA A 12 28.23 -8.48 -17.66
N LEU A 13 28.16 -7.70 -16.58
CA LEU A 13 26.88 -7.26 -16.05
C LEU A 13 26.22 -6.50 -17.21
N ALA A 14 25.35 -7.17 -17.95
CA ALA A 14 24.27 -6.46 -18.61
C ALA A 14 23.63 -5.61 -17.51
N LEU A 15 23.56 -4.30 -17.73
CA LEU A 15 22.65 -3.46 -16.96
C LEU A 15 21.25 -4.05 -17.18
N CYS A 16 20.83 -4.94 -16.28
CA CYS A 16 19.48 -5.43 -16.28
C CYS A 16 18.62 -4.21 -15.92
N ALA A 17 17.81 -3.75 -16.87
CA ALA A 17 16.59 -2.99 -16.62
C ALA A 17 15.96 -3.49 -15.31
N SER A 18 15.57 -2.57 -14.41
CA SER A 18 15.08 -2.96 -13.09
C SER A 18 13.94 -3.94 -13.24
N ALA A 19 14.09 -5.15 -12.72
CA ALA A 19 13.15 -6.23 -12.91
C ALA A 19 11.90 -6.02 -12.05
N GLN A 20 10.99 -5.13 -12.44
CA GLN A 20 9.67 -4.98 -11.80
C GLN A 20 8.62 -4.86 -12.91
N ASN A 21 7.39 -5.28 -12.61
CA ASN A 21 6.24 -4.94 -13.43
C ASN A 21 6.01 -3.42 -13.32
N PRO A 22 5.96 -2.69 -14.45
CA PRO A 22 5.94 -1.24 -14.44
C PRO A 22 4.53 -0.70 -14.19
N PHE A 23 4.46 0.38 -13.42
CA PHE A 23 3.30 1.23 -13.26
C PHE A 23 3.73 2.69 -13.10
N ALA A 24 2.83 3.60 -13.49
CA ALA A 24 3.04 5.03 -13.33
C ALA A 24 2.61 5.49 -11.94
N TYR A 25 3.35 6.42 -11.35
CA TYR A 25 3.01 7.08 -10.09
C TYR A 25 3.42 8.55 -10.13
N GLY A 26 3.04 9.31 -9.08
CA GLY A 26 3.36 10.74 -9.02
C GLY A 26 2.75 11.55 -10.16
N ILE A 27 1.58 11.12 -10.66
CA ILE A 27 0.89 11.70 -11.82
C ILE A 27 0.43 13.12 -11.51
N ARG A 28 0.79 14.07 -12.38
CA ARG A 28 0.43 15.49 -12.26
C ARG A 28 0.26 16.13 -13.63
N THR A 29 -0.54 17.17 -13.70
CA THR A 29 -0.74 17.97 -14.91
C THR A 29 -0.17 19.38 -14.75
N THR A 30 0.38 19.93 -15.83
CA THR A 30 0.64 21.36 -15.97
C THR A 30 -0.04 21.89 -17.24
N GLY A 31 -0.24 23.21 -17.32
CA GLY A 31 -1.14 23.80 -18.34
C GLY A 31 -2.63 23.73 -17.95
N VAL A 32 -2.91 23.48 -16.67
CA VAL A 32 -4.24 23.50 -16.06
C VAL A 32 -4.21 24.49 -14.88
N SER A 33 -5.22 25.34 -14.78
CA SER A 33 -5.41 26.28 -13.68
C SER A 33 -6.84 26.19 -13.16
N ASN A 34 -7.01 25.94 -11.85
CA ASN A 34 -8.30 25.73 -11.20
C ASN A 34 -9.20 24.70 -11.94
N GLY A 35 -8.62 23.58 -12.40
CA GLY A 35 -9.35 22.54 -13.13
C GLY A 35 -9.75 22.91 -14.56
N VAL A 36 -9.18 23.98 -15.14
CA VAL A 36 -9.44 24.41 -16.52
C VAL A 36 -8.12 24.47 -17.30
N ALA A 37 -8.08 23.86 -18.47
CA ALA A 37 -6.92 23.95 -19.35
C ALA A 37 -6.67 25.41 -19.79
N THR A 38 -5.41 25.86 -19.70
CA THR A 38 -5.04 27.26 -20.02
C THR A 38 -4.62 27.46 -21.48
N GLY A 39 -4.56 26.39 -22.26
CA GLY A 39 -4.10 26.42 -23.64
C GLY A 39 -4.62 25.23 -24.45
N LYS A 40 -3.99 25.02 -25.60
CA LYS A 40 -4.29 23.93 -26.53
C LYS A 40 -3.54 22.63 -26.23
N THR A 41 -2.59 22.70 -25.30
CA THR A 41 -1.78 21.58 -24.83
C THR A 41 -1.79 21.57 -23.31
N ILE A 42 -1.62 20.36 -22.76
CA ILE A 42 -1.28 20.14 -21.35
C ILE A 42 -0.01 19.29 -21.30
N THR A 43 0.71 19.33 -20.19
CA THR A 43 1.80 18.39 -19.94
C THR A 43 1.37 17.40 -18.87
N VAL A 44 1.44 16.11 -19.20
CA VAL A 44 1.25 15.01 -18.26
C VAL A 44 2.62 14.61 -17.70
N ASN A 45 2.79 14.78 -16.39
CA ASN A 45 4.00 14.42 -15.67
C ASN A 45 3.73 13.13 -14.89
N TYR A 46 4.66 12.18 -14.91
CA TYR A 46 4.57 10.92 -14.18
C TYR A 46 5.96 10.34 -13.92
N THR A 47 6.05 9.37 -13.04
CA THR A 47 7.26 8.59 -12.80
C THR A 47 6.95 7.11 -13.00
N LEU A 48 7.85 6.36 -13.65
CA LEU A 48 7.78 4.90 -13.75
C LEU A 48 8.69 4.25 -12.72
N ASN A 49 8.18 3.22 -12.02
CA ASN A 49 8.97 2.42 -11.08
C ASN A 49 10.01 1.52 -11.78
N ALA A 50 9.70 1.11 -13.01
CA ALA A 50 10.56 0.29 -13.88
C ALA A 50 10.33 0.59 -15.35
N ASP A 51 11.23 0.08 -16.20
CA ASP A 51 11.11 0.19 -17.65
C ASP A 51 9.85 -0.55 -18.16
N ALA A 52 9.20 0.00 -19.18
CA ALA A 52 8.07 -0.58 -19.89
C ALA A 52 8.41 -0.88 -21.35
N GLU A 53 7.79 -1.90 -21.94
CA GLU A 53 7.92 -2.21 -23.37
C GLU A 53 6.95 -1.37 -24.23
N SER A 54 5.83 -0.97 -23.64
CA SER A 54 4.84 -0.09 -24.27
C SER A 54 4.02 0.64 -23.23
N GLY A 55 3.37 1.73 -23.65
CA GLY A 55 2.46 2.47 -22.78
C GLY A 55 1.69 3.54 -23.55
N ALA A 56 0.64 4.08 -22.92
CA ALA A 56 -0.19 5.12 -23.51
C ALA A 56 -0.87 5.97 -22.42
N ILE A 57 -1.10 7.25 -22.74
CA ILE A 57 -1.98 8.13 -21.98
C ILE A 57 -3.35 8.09 -22.65
N LYS A 58 -4.39 7.65 -21.93
CA LYS A 58 -5.77 7.56 -22.44
C LYS A 58 -6.66 8.54 -21.71
N PHE A 59 -7.35 9.41 -22.44
CA PHE A 59 -8.28 10.39 -21.89
C PHE A 59 -9.71 9.87 -21.94
N TYR A 60 -10.47 10.15 -20.88
CA TYR A 60 -11.86 9.73 -20.72
C TYR A 60 -12.75 10.92 -20.35
N ASN A 61 -13.97 10.94 -20.90
CA ASN A 61 -15.04 11.81 -20.41
C ASN A 61 -15.71 11.17 -19.18
N ALA A 62 -16.65 11.90 -18.55
CA ALA A 62 -17.43 11.46 -17.37
C ALA A 62 -18.29 10.17 -17.58
N GLY A 63 -18.09 9.41 -18.66
CA GLY A 63 -18.71 8.12 -18.95
C GLY A 63 -17.74 6.97 -19.24
N LYS A 64 -16.44 7.08 -18.89
CA LYS A 64 -15.40 6.03 -19.04
C LYS A 64 -15.15 5.50 -20.46
N THR A 65 -15.59 6.20 -21.50
CA THR A 65 -15.20 5.85 -22.88
C THR A 65 -13.92 6.61 -23.21
N ALA A 66 -12.88 5.90 -23.66
CA ALA A 66 -11.64 6.54 -24.10
C ALA A 66 -11.95 7.39 -25.34
N VAL A 67 -11.68 8.69 -25.26
CA VAL A 67 -11.94 9.65 -26.36
C VAL A 67 -10.67 10.00 -27.13
N LYS A 68 -9.50 9.77 -26.52
CA LYS A 68 -8.19 10.03 -27.10
C LYS A 68 -7.15 9.13 -26.44
N ALA A 69 -6.18 8.67 -27.22
CA ALA A 69 -4.99 7.98 -26.73
C ALA A 69 -3.73 8.62 -27.33
N VAL A 70 -2.67 8.69 -26.53
CA VAL A 70 -1.33 9.12 -26.96
C VAL A 70 -0.36 8.02 -26.57
N ASP A 71 0.24 7.36 -27.55
CA ASP A 71 1.24 6.33 -27.30
C ASP A 71 2.53 6.94 -26.74
N LEU A 72 3.12 6.24 -25.77
CA LEU A 72 4.42 6.59 -25.19
C LEU A 72 5.53 5.90 -25.97
N ALA A 73 6.66 6.57 -26.16
CA ALA A 73 7.78 6.03 -26.92
C ALA A 73 9.16 6.47 -26.41
N GLY A 74 10.18 5.66 -26.72
CA GLY A 74 11.57 5.95 -26.38
C GLY A 74 11.77 6.14 -24.87
N ASP A 75 12.40 7.25 -24.49
CA ASP A 75 12.72 7.56 -23.10
C ASP A 75 11.47 7.66 -22.20
N GLN A 76 10.28 7.93 -22.75
CA GLN A 76 9.02 8.00 -21.98
C GLN A 76 8.61 6.66 -21.35
N LEU A 77 9.24 5.56 -21.77
CA LEU A 77 9.00 4.20 -21.29
C LEU A 77 10.07 3.72 -20.31
N THR A 78 11.11 4.50 -20.01
CA THR A 78 12.17 4.07 -19.08
C THR A 78 11.79 4.35 -17.62
N LYS A 79 12.41 3.67 -16.66
CA LYS A 79 12.34 3.98 -15.23
C LYS A 79 12.72 5.45 -15.01
N GLY A 80 11.97 6.15 -14.16
CA GLY A 80 12.24 7.55 -13.84
C GLY A 80 11.10 8.49 -14.20
N THR A 81 11.37 9.78 -14.09
CA THR A 81 10.38 10.86 -14.22
C THR A 81 10.30 11.35 -15.66
N HIS A 82 9.07 11.55 -16.13
CA HIS A 82 8.72 11.92 -17.49
C HIS A 82 7.76 13.09 -17.53
N ALA A 83 7.81 13.84 -18.62
CA ALA A 83 6.87 14.90 -18.95
C ALA A 83 6.50 14.76 -20.43
N VAL A 84 5.20 14.58 -20.71
CA VAL A 84 4.69 14.37 -22.07
C VAL A 84 3.71 15.49 -22.38
N GLU A 85 4.04 16.28 -23.40
CA GLU A 85 3.12 17.30 -23.92
C GLU A 85 2.05 16.63 -24.79
N VAL A 86 0.79 16.93 -24.49
CA VAL A 86 -0.38 16.36 -25.16
C VAL A 86 -1.25 17.50 -25.69
N SER A 87 -1.55 17.47 -26.99
CA SER A 87 -2.58 18.33 -27.57
C SER A 87 -3.96 17.90 -27.08
N ILE A 88 -4.80 18.87 -26.74
CA ILE A 88 -6.18 18.70 -26.25
C ILE A 88 -7.20 19.40 -27.15
N GLU A 89 -6.79 19.82 -28.35
CA GLU A 89 -7.66 20.55 -29.29
C GLU A 89 -8.84 19.73 -29.84
N ASP A 90 -8.69 18.41 -29.84
CA ASP A 90 -9.69 17.42 -30.26
C ASP A 90 -10.64 17.01 -29.13
N LEU A 91 -10.41 17.48 -27.89
CA LEU A 91 -11.31 17.24 -26.77
C LEU A 91 -12.47 18.26 -26.78
N GLU A 92 -13.69 17.78 -26.53
CA GLU A 92 -14.89 18.60 -26.49
C GLU A 92 -14.85 19.62 -25.34
N ALA A 93 -15.27 20.87 -25.63
CA ALA A 93 -15.43 21.93 -24.65
C ALA A 93 -16.55 21.61 -23.62
N ASN A 94 -16.46 22.19 -22.42
CA ASN A 94 -17.42 21.99 -21.31
C ASN A 94 -17.55 20.55 -20.76
N ALA A 95 -16.64 19.65 -21.12
CA ALA A 95 -16.54 18.34 -20.49
C ALA A 95 -15.40 18.31 -19.47
N THR A 96 -15.60 17.54 -18.40
CA THR A 96 -14.54 17.17 -17.46
C THR A 96 -13.86 15.90 -17.94
N TYR A 97 -12.53 15.93 -17.96
CA TYR A 97 -11.68 14.83 -18.39
C TYR A 97 -10.80 14.36 -17.24
N GLY A 98 -10.64 13.05 -17.19
CA GLY A 98 -9.53 12.39 -16.52
C GLY A 98 -8.72 11.58 -17.53
N PHE A 99 -7.59 11.04 -17.11
CA PHE A 99 -6.78 10.16 -17.94
C PHE A 99 -6.22 8.99 -17.14
N THR A 100 -5.81 7.95 -17.85
CA THR A 100 -5.03 6.85 -17.30
C THR A 100 -3.69 6.77 -18.00
N ILE A 101 -2.66 6.33 -17.30
CA ILE A 101 -1.40 5.91 -17.89
C ILE A 101 -1.37 4.39 -17.87
N THR A 102 -1.37 3.78 -19.06
CA THR A 102 -1.22 2.34 -19.23
C THR A 102 0.26 2.04 -19.50
N THR A 103 0.81 1.05 -18.82
CA THR A 103 2.16 0.52 -19.05
C THR A 103 2.12 -0.99 -19.18
N THR A 104 2.90 -1.55 -20.10
CA THR A 104 3.09 -3.00 -20.23
C THR A 104 4.56 -3.32 -20.07
N GLY A 105 4.88 -4.13 -19.07
CA GLY A 105 6.24 -4.59 -18.81
C GLY A 105 6.66 -5.77 -19.66
N ALA A 106 7.95 -6.11 -19.55
CA ALA A 106 8.48 -7.32 -20.15
C ALA A 106 7.86 -8.57 -19.50
N LYS A 107 7.39 -9.51 -20.33
CA LYS A 107 7.00 -10.83 -19.85
C LYS A 107 8.24 -11.60 -19.41
N ILE A 108 8.17 -12.21 -18.23
CA ILE A 108 9.24 -13.05 -17.68
C ILE A 108 8.70 -14.46 -17.46
N ASP A 109 9.56 -15.47 -17.70
CA ASP A 109 9.18 -16.88 -17.57
C ASP A 109 9.41 -17.46 -16.16
N ALA A 110 10.14 -16.72 -15.32
CA ALA A 110 10.41 -17.07 -13.94
C ALA A 110 10.53 -15.80 -13.09
N VAL A 111 10.26 -15.93 -11.79
CA VAL A 111 10.42 -14.84 -10.83
C VAL A 111 11.81 -14.22 -10.90
N LYS A 112 11.86 -12.89 -10.80
CA LYS A 112 13.11 -12.16 -10.65
C LYS A 112 13.13 -11.46 -9.31
N GLU A 113 14.23 -11.66 -8.58
CA GLU A 113 14.50 -10.86 -7.39
C GLU A 113 15.02 -9.48 -7.80
N VAL A 114 14.57 -8.46 -7.07
CA VAL A 114 14.90 -7.06 -7.29
C VAL A 114 15.72 -6.58 -6.11
N PHE A 115 16.89 -6.04 -6.42
CA PHE A 115 17.78 -5.45 -5.42
C PHE A 115 17.78 -3.94 -5.60
N SER A 116 17.76 -3.18 -4.49
CA SER A 116 17.93 -1.74 -4.54
C SER A 116 19.33 -1.38 -5.04
N ASP A 117 19.44 -0.38 -5.91
CA ASP A 117 20.74 0.18 -6.31
C ASP A 117 21.41 0.98 -5.17
N PHE A 118 20.67 1.29 -4.10
CA PHE A 118 21.20 2.00 -2.94
C PHE A 118 22.26 1.17 -2.21
N GLY A 119 23.50 1.68 -2.23
CA GLY A 119 24.61 1.17 -1.43
C GLY A 119 24.92 -0.33 -1.63
N ALA A 120 24.77 -0.86 -2.85
CA ALA A 120 24.96 -2.28 -3.16
C ALA A 120 24.10 -3.24 -2.30
N GLY A 121 22.83 -2.90 -2.09
CA GLY A 121 21.85 -3.75 -1.38
C GLY A 121 21.81 -3.54 0.14
N MET A 122 22.59 -2.61 0.69
CA MET A 122 22.55 -2.27 2.13
C MET A 122 21.16 -1.81 2.58
N ALA A 123 20.41 -1.09 1.73
CA ALA A 123 19.10 -0.56 2.10
C ALA A 123 18.09 -1.64 2.50
N HIS A 124 18.31 -2.91 2.16
CA HIS A 124 17.37 -3.99 2.47
C HIS A 124 17.76 -4.80 3.72
N GLN A 125 18.82 -4.44 4.46
CA GLN A 125 19.25 -5.17 5.65
C GLN A 125 18.52 -4.71 6.92
N TYR A 126 17.75 -5.61 7.53
CA TYR A 126 16.90 -5.38 8.71
C TYR A 126 17.16 -6.46 9.75
N TRP A 127 17.17 -6.15 11.05
CA TRP A 127 17.39 -7.18 12.06
C TRP A 127 16.15 -8.05 12.30
N SER A 128 14.99 -7.41 12.42
CA SER A 128 13.76 -8.04 12.88
C SER A 128 12.56 -7.46 12.15
N PRO A 129 12.47 -7.61 10.81
CA PRO A 129 11.33 -7.13 10.08
C PRO A 129 10.16 -8.12 10.14
N TYR A 130 8.98 -7.62 10.50
CA TYR A 130 7.76 -8.44 10.65
C TYR A 130 6.52 -7.87 9.97
N GLY A 131 6.58 -6.66 9.41
CA GLY A 131 5.46 -5.99 8.76
C GLY A 131 5.89 -5.31 7.48
N VAL A 132 5.11 -5.48 6.41
CA VAL A 132 5.29 -4.77 5.14
C VAL A 132 3.93 -4.41 4.51
N ALA A 133 3.80 -3.23 3.92
CA ALA A 133 2.59 -2.80 3.22
C ALA A 133 2.88 -1.86 2.06
N CYS A 134 2.07 -1.92 1.00
CA CYS A 134 2.11 -1.01 -0.14
C CYS A 134 0.88 -0.10 -0.16
N ASP A 135 1.07 1.18 -0.49
CA ASP A 135 -0.05 2.07 -0.77
C ASP A 135 -0.55 1.83 -2.19
N ASN A 136 -1.66 1.11 -2.29
CA ASN A 136 -2.28 0.74 -3.56
C ASN A 136 -3.41 1.68 -3.97
N ASP A 137 -3.67 2.78 -3.26
CA ASP A 137 -4.71 3.73 -3.66
C ASP A 137 -4.16 4.75 -4.67
N PRO A 138 -4.57 4.71 -5.95
CA PRO A 138 -4.10 5.68 -6.95
C PRO A 138 -4.55 7.11 -6.65
N MET A 139 -5.53 7.30 -5.74
CA MET A 139 -5.97 8.62 -5.29
C MET A 139 -5.11 9.15 -4.14
N SER A 140 -4.27 8.32 -3.52
CA SER A 140 -3.34 8.75 -2.47
C SER A 140 -2.24 9.63 -3.04
N LYS A 141 -1.87 10.69 -2.32
CA LYS A 141 -0.68 11.51 -2.62
C LYS A 141 0.62 10.69 -2.59
N HIS A 142 0.58 9.56 -1.90
CA HIS A 142 1.73 8.69 -1.67
C HIS A 142 1.60 7.35 -2.40
N PHE A 143 0.73 7.29 -3.40
CA PHE A 143 0.50 6.10 -4.22
C PHE A 143 1.80 5.40 -4.63
N GLY A 144 1.87 4.10 -4.34
CA GLY A 144 3.01 3.22 -4.61
C GLY A 144 4.06 3.17 -3.50
N ARG A 145 3.96 3.96 -2.43
CA ARG A 145 4.92 3.87 -1.32
C ARG A 145 4.92 2.47 -0.69
N VAL A 146 6.06 2.07 -0.16
CA VAL A 146 6.20 0.83 0.60
C VAL A 146 6.64 1.14 2.02
N LEU A 147 5.96 0.55 2.98
CA LEU A 147 6.25 0.68 4.40
C LEU A 147 6.75 -0.65 4.94
N ILE A 148 7.78 -0.62 5.78
CA ILE A 148 8.33 -1.80 6.45
C ILE A 148 8.66 -1.48 7.90
N THR A 149 8.43 -2.44 8.79
CA THR A 149 8.69 -2.28 10.22
C THR A 149 10.03 -2.91 10.62
N GLU A 150 10.79 -2.26 11.49
CA GLU A 150 11.84 -2.87 12.31
C GLU A 150 11.29 -3.07 13.72
N SER A 151 11.05 -4.33 14.12
CA SER A 151 10.25 -4.61 15.32
C SER A 151 11.07 -4.67 16.60
N GLN A 152 12.39 -4.83 16.52
CA GLN A 152 13.26 -4.94 17.69
C GLN A 152 14.49 -4.06 17.50
N ALA A 153 15.12 -3.60 18.59
CA ALA A 153 16.40 -2.91 18.44
C ALA A 153 17.47 -3.87 17.90
N ASN A 154 18.13 -3.41 16.84
CA ASN A 154 19.19 -4.13 16.13
C ASN A 154 20.41 -4.39 17.02
N GLN A 155 21.07 -5.51 16.78
CA GLN A 155 22.26 -5.92 17.53
C GLN A 155 23.61 -5.56 16.85
N GLY A 156 23.61 -5.04 15.62
CA GLY A 156 24.84 -4.72 14.87
C GLY A 156 24.81 -3.39 14.11
N ASP A 157 25.98 -2.76 13.94
CA ASP A 157 26.14 -1.49 13.22
C ASP A 157 26.09 -1.65 11.69
N THR A 158 25.96 -2.87 11.18
CA THR A 158 25.87 -3.17 9.74
C THR A 158 24.45 -3.06 9.19
N TYR A 159 23.41 -3.17 10.03
CA TYR A 159 22.03 -3.06 9.57
C TYR A 159 21.67 -1.63 9.20
N PHE A 160 20.97 -1.45 8.07
CA PHE A 160 20.54 -0.15 7.58
C PHE A 160 19.76 0.64 8.63
N THR A 161 18.84 -0.05 9.31
CA THR A 161 17.97 0.52 10.33
C THR A 161 18.76 1.05 11.54
N LYS A 162 19.97 0.53 11.82
CA LYS A 162 20.88 1.04 12.88
C LYS A 162 21.83 2.12 12.36
N ALA A 163 22.54 1.84 11.28
CA ALA A 163 23.61 2.69 10.76
C ALA A 163 23.07 4.04 10.25
N HIS A 164 21.94 3.98 9.54
CA HIS A 164 21.34 5.12 8.86
C HIS A 164 19.96 5.47 9.43
N GLY A 165 19.29 4.51 10.08
CA GLY A 165 17.95 4.69 10.59
C GLY A 165 17.81 5.14 12.04
N VAL A 166 16.59 5.05 12.54
CA VAL A 166 16.17 5.30 13.94
C VAL A 166 16.16 4.05 14.84
N GLY A 167 16.56 2.88 14.33
CA GLY A 167 16.45 1.59 15.02
C GLY A 167 15.06 0.96 14.85
N ALA A 168 14.45 0.47 15.93
CA ALA A 168 13.08 -0.04 15.86
C ALA A 168 12.10 1.07 15.44
N GLY A 169 11.18 0.81 14.52
CA GLY A 169 10.29 1.83 13.97
C GLY A 169 9.70 1.45 12.61
N LEU A 170 9.18 2.47 11.92
CA LEU A 170 8.58 2.37 10.60
C LEU A 170 9.50 3.00 9.55
N TYR A 171 9.72 2.34 8.43
CA TYR A 171 10.59 2.80 7.34
C TYR A 171 9.79 2.89 6.04
N GLU A 172 10.15 3.86 5.19
CA GLU A 172 9.49 4.13 3.92
C GLU A 172 10.45 3.92 2.76
N TYR A 173 9.93 3.35 1.67
CA TYR A 173 10.58 3.27 0.37
C TYR A 173 9.68 3.89 -0.70
N ASP A 174 10.31 4.54 -1.66
CA ASP A 174 9.64 4.99 -2.87
C ASP A 174 9.29 3.78 -3.78
N PRO A 175 8.41 3.97 -4.78
CA PRO A 175 8.04 2.88 -5.71
C PRO A 175 9.23 2.32 -6.50
N GLN A 176 10.34 3.04 -6.59
CA GLN A 176 11.56 2.59 -7.27
C GLN A 176 12.45 1.71 -6.39
N GLY A 177 12.08 1.51 -5.13
CA GLY A 177 12.81 0.69 -4.14
C GLY A 177 13.91 1.44 -3.40
N ASN A 178 13.91 2.78 -3.41
CA ASN A 178 14.88 3.57 -2.64
C ASN A 178 14.30 3.95 -1.28
N PRO A 179 15.10 3.87 -0.19
CA PRO A 179 14.64 4.32 1.11
C PRO A 179 14.43 5.85 1.13
N VAL A 180 13.41 6.30 1.85
CA VAL A 180 13.05 7.72 1.96
C VAL A 180 13.55 8.29 3.30
N VAL A 181 14.29 9.39 3.22
CA VAL A 181 14.78 10.12 4.42
C VAL A 181 13.62 10.71 5.21
N ASN A 182 13.72 10.72 6.55
CA ASN A 182 12.62 11.08 7.44
C ASN A 182 12.40 12.60 7.55
N GLY A 183 12.11 13.24 6.41
CA GLY A 183 11.86 14.67 6.26
C GLY A 183 12.96 15.39 5.46
N ALA A 184 12.58 16.52 4.86
CA ALA A 184 13.40 17.26 3.89
C ALA A 184 14.79 17.70 4.40
N ASN A 185 14.95 17.87 5.72
CA ASN A 185 16.19 18.35 6.34
C ASN A 185 16.90 17.28 7.20
N SER A 186 16.49 16.01 7.10
CA SER A 186 17.09 14.93 7.89
C SER A 186 18.08 14.11 7.08
N THR A 187 19.04 13.52 7.79
CA THR A 187 19.98 12.52 7.27
C THR A 187 19.66 11.10 7.76
N LYS A 188 18.59 10.94 8.53
CA LYS A 188 18.16 9.67 9.11
C LYS A 188 16.97 9.08 8.36
N TYR A 189 16.85 7.76 8.43
CA TYR A 189 15.74 7.01 7.85
C TYR A 189 14.81 6.48 8.94
N GLY A 190 13.53 6.33 8.60
CA GLY A 190 12.52 5.75 9.47
C GLY A 190 12.01 6.67 10.57
N TYR A 191 10.94 6.23 11.23
CA TYR A 191 10.11 7.01 12.13
C TYR A 191 9.87 6.22 13.42
N ASN A 192 10.12 6.86 14.56
CA ASN A 192 9.81 6.33 15.89
C ASN A 192 9.60 7.50 16.88
N PRO A 193 8.35 7.90 17.15
CA PRO A 193 8.07 9.01 18.07
C PRO A 193 8.25 8.64 19.55
N PHE A 194 8.39 7.35 19.89
CA PHE A 194 8.42 6.87 21.28
C PHE A 194 9.82 6.53 21.80
N GLN A 195 10.86 6.67 20.98
CA GLN A 195 12.26 6.34 21.34
C GLN A 195 12.38 4.99 22.08
N TRP A 196 11.92 3.93 21.42
CA TRP A 196 11.78 2.60 22.03
C TRP A 196 13.08 2.08 22.67
N VAL A 197 12.95 1.50 23.86
CA VAL A 197 14.06 0.92 24.64
C VAL A 197 14.07 -0.60 24.51
N HIS A 198 15.24 -1.17 24.23
CA HIS A 198 15.42 -2.62 24.18
C HIS A 198 15.11 -3.26 25.54
N ALA A 199 14.08 -4.11 25.57
CA ALA A 199 13.64 -4.80 26.77
C ALA A 199 13.09 -6.19 26.43
N THR A 200 12.97 -7.04 27.45
CA THR A 200 12.37 -8.39 27.36
C THR A 200 10.96 -8.39 27.97
N TYR A 201 10.14 -9.36 27.58
CA TYR A 201 8.83 -9.58 28.22
C TYR A 201 8.99 -10.07 29.66
N GLU A 202 8.04 -9.68 30.53
CA GLU A 202 7.97 -10.17 31.91
C GLU A 202 7.36 -11.58 31.95
N GLY A 203 7.85 -12.47 32.82
CA GLY A 203 7.16 -13.72 33.15
C GLY A 203 7.16 -14.85 32.12
N GLY A 204 7.80 -14.72 30.94
CA GLY A 204 7.89 -15.81 29.96
C GLY A 204 8.91 -15.56 28.84
N ALA A 205 9.64 -16.62 28.46
CA ALA A 205 10.72 -16.77 27.46
C ALA A 205 11.59 -15.54 27.10
N LYS A 206 12.91 -15.70 27.18
CA LYS A 206 13.99 -14.72 26.87
C LYS A 206 13.95 -14.13 25.44
N SER A 207 12.89 -13.43 25.06
CA SER A 207 12.72 -12.78 23.76
C SER A 207 12.50 -11.28 23.99
N SER A 208 13.09 -10.48 23.10
CA SER A 208 12.93 -9.02 23.13
C SER A 208 11.50 -8.63 22.76
N LYS A 209 11.05 -7.53 23.35
CA LYS A 209 9.76 -6.90 23.03
C LYS A 209 9.71 -6.53 21.56
N PHE A 210 8.56 -6.76 20.92
CA PHE A 210 8.27 -6.35 19.55
C PHE A 210 7.53 -5.01 19.59
N PHE A 211 8.19 -3.94 19.15
CA PHE A 211 7.60 -2.61 19.02
C PHE A 211 6.71 -2.54 17.77
N ALA A 212 7.11 -1.84 16.70
CA ALA A 212 6.42 -1.79 15.43
C ALA A 212 6.45 -3.16 14.75
N LYS A 213 5.34 -3.89 14.78
CA LYS A 213 5.32 -5.31 14.37
C LYS A 213 4.69 -5.56 13.01
N LYS A 214 3.47 -5.07 12.81
CA LYS A 214 2.72 -5.21 11.56
C LYS A 214 2.31 -3.82 11.09
N VAL A 215 2.25 -3.62 9.78
CA VAL A 215 1.72 -2.39 9.18
C VAL A 215 0.72 -2.77 8.09
N ARG A 216 -0.38 -2.03 8.00
CA ARG A 216 -1.38 -2.19 6.94
C ARG A 216 -1.83 -0.82 6.45
N ILE A 217 -2.16 -0.74 5.17
CA ILE A 217 -2.74 0.45 4.55
C ILE A 217 -4.13 0.07 4.07
N ALA A 218 -5.14 0.76 4.56
CA ALA A 218 -6.52 0.53 4.19
C ALA A 218 -6.83 1.02 2.76
N GLN A 219 -7.97 0.62 2.22
CA GLN A 219 -8.39 1.01 0.86
C GLN A 219 -8.69 2.51 0.70
N ASP A 220 -8.76 3.27 1.80
CA ASP A 220 -8.86 4.74 1.84
C ASP A 220 -7.54 5.44 2.19
N GLY A 221 -6.41 4.71 2.19
CA GLY A 221 -5.08 5.25 2.45
C GLY A 221 -4.73 5.45 3.93
N ARG A 222 -5.64 5.15 4.87
CA ARG A 222 -5.30 5.16 6.31
C ARG A 222 -4.26 4.10 6.62
N ILE A 223 -3.24 4.49 7.38
CA ILE A 223 -2.14 3.61 7.78
C ILE A 223 -2.35 3.18 9.22
N PHE A 224 -2.25 1.88 9.48
CA PHE A 224 -2.32 1.29 10.80
C PHE A 224 -1.01 0.57 11.13
N LEU A 225 -0.56 0.70 12.39
CA LEU A 225 0.67 0.10 12.89
C LEU A 225 0.39 -0.66 14.19
N GLY A 226 0.59 -1.98 14.15
CA GLY A 226 0.39 -2.89 15.29
C GLY A 226 1.64 -2.97 16.16
N VAL A 227 1.45 -2.95 17.48
CA VAL A 227 2.51 -2.97 18.49
C VAL A 227 2.26 -4.06 19.53
N LEU A 228 3.32 -4.78 19.91
CA LEU A 228 3.27 -5.95 20.79
C LEU A 228 4.11 -5.78 22.07
N ASP A 229 4.66 -4.61 22.36
CA ASP A 229 5.64 -4.39 23.44
C ASP A 229 5.06 -4.46 24.87
N CYS A 230 3.73 -4.55 24.98
CA CYS A 230 2.94 -4.58 26.22
C CYS A 230 3.07 -3.33 27.11
N VAL A 231 3.61 -2.24 26.59
CA VAL A 231 3.77 -0.95 27.30
C VAL A 231 3.21 0.23 26.53
N SER A 232 2.96 0.04 25.23
CA SER A 232 2.36 1.00 24.31
C SER A 232 0.94 0.60 23.95
N ASN A 233 0.23 1.47 23.21
CA ASN A 233 -1.06 1.09 22.65
C ASN A 233 -0.90 -0.07 21.65
N PRO A 234 -1.82 -1.05 21.60
CA PRO A 234 -1.72 -2.16 20.66
C PRO A 234 -1.75 -1.77 19.18
N LEU A 235 -2.37 -0.64 18.83
CA LEU A 235 -2.54 -0.21 17.45
C LEU A 235 -2.54 1.31 17.35
N TYR A 236 -1.84 1.83 16.35
CA TYR A 236 -1.79 3.27 16.04
C TYR A 236 -2.29 3.53 14.62
N THR A 237 -3.03 4.62 14.44
CA THR A 237 -3.21 5.25 13.14
C THR A 237 -2.02 6.18 12.90
N ILE A 238 -1.45 6.14 11.70
CA ILE A 238 -0.30 6.96 11.31
C ILE A 238 -0.76 8.01 10.30
N ASN A 239 -0.35 9.27 10.47
CA ASN A 239 -0.62 10.31 9.49
C ASN A 239 0.15 9.99 8.19
N PRO A 240 -0.51 9.76 7.04
CA PRO A 240 0.17 9.44 5.79
C PRO A 240 1.03 10.61 5.26
N ASP A 241 0.68 11.86 5.58
CA ASP A 241 1.46 13.05 5.21
C ASP A 241 2.62 13.31 6.20
N ASN A 242 2.62 12.68 7.39
CA ASN A 242 3.69 12.77 8.38
C ASN A 242 3.84 11.45 9.17
N LEU A 243 4.67 10.53 8.69
CA LEU A 243 4.84 9.21 9.29
C LEU A 243 5.41 9.20 10.72
N GLY A 244 5.79 10.37 11.28
CA GLY A 244 6.17 10.52 12.69
C GLY A 244 5.00 10.77 13.64
N GLU A 245 3.78 11.03 13.14
CA GLU A 245 2.61 11.32 13.97
C GLU A 245 1.74 10.07 14.17
N TRP A 246 1.84 9.46 15.36
CA TRP A 246 1.17 8.22 15.69
C TRP A 246 0.06 8.46 16.71
N THR A 247 -1.18 8.12 16.36
CA THR A 247 -2.35 8.32 17.23
C THR A 247 -2.89 6.97 17.71
N PRO A 248 -3.02 6.73 19.02
CA PRO A 248 -3.59 5.48 19.55
C PRO A 248 -4.99 5.21 19.01
N VAL A 249 -5.24 4.00 18.52
CA VAL A 249 -6.58 3.57 18.12
C VAL A 249 -7.40 3.25 19.37
N PHE A 250 -6.91 2.34 20.21
CA PHE A 250 -7.68 1.89 21.38
C PHE A 250 -7.60 2.88 22.54
N GLN A 251 -8.74 3.33 23.04
CA GLN A 251 -8.82 4.26 24.16
C GLN A 251 -8.99 3.51 25.48
N GLY A 252 -8.36 4.02 26.53
CA GLY A 252 -8.39 3.40 27.85
C GLY A 252 -7.04 3.53 28.56
N THR A 253 -6.83 2.68 29.57
CA THR A 253 -5.59 2.62 30.34
C THR A 253 -4.91 1.26 30.17
N LEU A 254 -3.58 1.27 30.18
CA LEU A 254 -2.79 0.04 30.16
C LEU A 254 -3.07 -0.75 31.46
N ALA A 255 -3.35 -2.04 31.33
CA ALA A 255 -3.57 -2.94 32.44
C ALA A 255 -2.33 -3.01 33.36
N THR A 256 -2.57 -3.12 34.67
CA THR A 256 -1.50 -3.11 35.69
C THR A 256 -0.83 -4.47 35.89
N ASP A 257 -1.33 -5.53 35.24
CA ASP A 257 -0.92 -6.92 35.42
C ASP A 257 0.15 -7.39 34.41
N ALA A 258 0.84 -6.44 33.74
CA ALA A 258 1.81 -6.69 32.68
C ALA A 258 1.26 -7.40 31.41
N SER A 259 -0.06 -7.64 31.32
CA SER A 259 -0.67 -8.24 30.12
C SER A 259 -0.53 -7.36 28.88
N GLY A 260 -0.33 -6.06 29.06
CA GLY A 260 -0.27 -5.07 27.99
C GLY A 260 -1.64 -4.70 27.41
N CYS A 261 -2.74 -5.20 27.99
CA CYS A 261 -4.07 -4.90 27.50
C CYS A 261 -4.45 -3.43 27.76
N ILE A 262 -5.29 -2.87 26.90
CA ILE A 262 -6.00 -1.61 27.17
C ILE A 262 -7.36 -1.96 27.76
N ASN A 263 -7.68 -1.38 28.91
CA ASN A 263 -8.98 -1.51 29.56
C ASN A 263 -9.72 -0.18 29.55
N ASN A 264 -11.05 -0.23 29.43
CA ASN A 264 -11.91 0.94 29.59
C ASN A 264 -12.06 1.32 31.08
N ALA A 265 -12.85 2.36 31.36
CA ALA A 265 -13.06 2.86 32.72
C ALA A 265 -13.74 1.83 33.65
N GLU A 266 -14.52 0.92 33.08
CA GLU A 266 -15.21 -0.18 33.76
C GLU A 266 -14.30 -1.39 34.03
N GLY A 267 -13.06 -1.35 33.53
CA GLY A 267 -12.08 -2.44 33.66
C GLY A 267 -12.27 -3.57 32.63
N ALA A 268 -13.16 -3.42 31.65
CA ALA A 268 -13.31 -4.35 30.55
C ALA A 268 -12.21 -4.16 29.51
N MET A 269 -11.74 -5.27 28.93
CA MET A 269 -10.68 -5.25 27.92
C MET A 269 -11.20 -4.65 26.62
N VAL A 270 -10.52 -3.59 26.15
CA VAL A 270 -10.75 -2.95 24.84
C VAL A 270 -9.90 -3.62 23.77
N ALA A 271 -8.63 -3.91 24.06
CA ALA A 271 -7.74 -4.61 23.14
C ALA A 271 -6.53 -5.21 23.85
N ALA A 272 -6.02 -6.33 23.35
CA ALA A 272 -4.73 -6.90 23.73
C ALA A 272 -3.62 -6.47 22.74
N PRO A 273 -2.33 -6.47 23.16
CA PRO A 273 -1.18 -6.16 22.30
C PRO A 273 -1.20 -6.91 20.97
N SER A 274 -0.90 -6.25 19.86
CA SER A 274 -1.15 -6.79 18.52
C SER A 274 -0.09 -7.78 18.07
N ALA A 275 -0.40 -9.08 18.07
CA ALA A 275 0.47 -10.08 17.48
C ALA A 275 0.35 -10.09 15.96
N ALA A 276 -0.86 -10.00 15.44
CA ALA A 276 -1.11 -9.72 14.03
C ALA A 276 -2.41 -8.94 13.90
N PHE A 277 -2.56 -8.20 12.83
CA PHE A 277 -3.83 -7.59 12.49
C PHE A 277 -3.95 -7.48 10.98
N ASP A 278 -5.19 -7.34 10.51
CA ASP A 278 -5.48 -6.98 9.13
C ASP A 278 -6.65 -6.01 9.06
N VAL A 279 -6.78 -5.34 7.92
CA VAL A 279 -7.82 -4.31 7.68
C VAL A 279 -8.55 -4.58 6.37
N VAL A 280 -9.86 -4.33 6.35
CA VAL A 280 -10.68 -4.48 5.14
C VAL A 280 -11.69 -3.35 5.05
N GLY A 281 -12.04 -2.96 3.82
CA GLY A 281 -12.99 -1.88 3.54
C GLY A 281 -12.35 -0.48 3.60
N LYS A 282 -13.24 0.52 3.60
CA LYS A 282 -12.92 1.95 3.59
C LYS A 282 -14.06 2.78 4.17
N GLY A 283 -13.73 3.99 4.65
CA GLY A 283 -14.71 4.92 5.23
C GLY A 283 -15.55 4.21 6.29
N GLU A 284 -16.88 4.40 6.24
CA GLU A 284 -17.84 3.79 7.17
C GLU A 284 -17.83 2.25 7.21
N ASN A 285 -17.28 1.58 6.19
CA ASN A 285 -17.23 0.12 6.13
C ASN A 285 -15.87 -0.45 6.56
N LEU A 286 -14.95 0.37 7.06
CA LEU A 286 -13.64 -0.11 7.47
C LEU A 286 -13.74 -0.98 8.73
N LYS A 287 -13.13 -2.16 8.67
CA LYS A 287 -12.98 -3.09 9.80
C LYS A 287 -11.52 -3.41 10.05
N ILE A 288 -11.22 -3.76 11.29
CA ILE A 288 -9.91 -4.25 11.74
C ILE A 288 -10.12 -5.56 12.50
N ALA A 289 -9.36 -6.60 12.16
CA ALA A 289 -9.21 -7.78 13.01
C ALA A 289 -7.87 -7.68 13.72
N ASN A 290 -7.85 -7.84 15.05
CA ASN A 290 -6.61 -7.88 15.82
C ASN A 290 -6.49 -9.25 16.50
N LEU A 291 -5.53 -10.06 16.06
CA LEU A 291 -5.04 -11.20 16.82
C LEU A 291 -4.11 -10.66 17.91
N GLY A 292 -4.69 -10.44 19.08
CA GLY A 292 -3.99 -9.94 20.25
C GLY A 292 -3.27 -11.04 21.01
N SER A 293 -2.24 -10.67 21.79
CA SER A 293 -1.51 -11.56 22.68
C SER A 293 -1.24 -10.90 24.02
N LYS A 294 -1.84 -11.44 25.08
CA LYS A 294 -1.53 -11.05 26.46
C LYS A 294 -0.08 -11.41 26.77
N PHE A 295 0.61 -10.51 27.47
CA PHE A 295 2.02 -10.66 27.84
C PHE A 295 2.98 -10.72 26.64
N GLY A 296 2.51 -10.38 25.43
CA GLY A 296 3.35 -10.22 24.25
C GLY A 296 3.77 -11.53 23.60
N GLN A 297 5.06 -11.85 23.58
CA GLN A 297 5.50 -13.16 23.08
C GLN A 297 5.17 -14.23 24.13
N SER A 298 4.15 -15.06 23.86
CA SER A 298 3.68 -16.06 24.82
C SER A 298 3.60 -17.46 24.21
N TYR A 299 3.96 -18.48 24.99
CA TYR A 299 3.84 -19.89 24.60
C TYR A 299 2.62 -20.56 25.21
N SER A 300 1.46 -19.89 25.12
CA SER A 300 0.20 -20.33 25.69
C SER A 300 -0.95 -19.93 24.78
N PHE A 301 -1.78 -20.90 24.38
CA PHE A 301 -2.96 -20.64 23.56
C PHE A 301 -3.90 -19.64 24.23
N GLY A 302 -4.10 -19.77 25.55
CA GLY A 302 -5.04 -18.95 26.32
C GLY A 302 -4.69 -17.45 26.40
N ASN A 303 -3.52 -17.06 25.87
CA ASN A 303 -3.11 -15.65 25.80
C ASN A 303 -3.42 -15.00 24.46
N TYR A 304 -3.81 -15.76 23.44
CA TYR A 304 -4.11 -15.24 22.10
C TYR A 304 -5.62 -15.17 21.88
N THR A 305 -6.11 -14.01 21.45
CA THR A 305 -7.54 -13.79 21.14
C THR A 305 -7.66 -12.92 19.90
N CYS A 306 -8.55 -13.26 18.98
CA CYS A 306 -8.84 -12.48 17.79
C CYS A 306 -10.20 -11.78 17.92
N TYR A 307 -10.19 -10.45 17.81
CA TYR A 307 -11.41 -9.63 17.84
C TYR A 307 -11.49 -8.74 16.60
N GLU A 308 -12.70 -8.55 16.09
CA GLU A 308 -13.02 -7.57 15.07
C GLU A 308 -13.51 -6.24 15.66
N TYR A 309 -13.16 -5.15 14.99
CA TYR A 309 -13.55 -3.79 15.33
C TYR A 309 -14.11 -3.12 14.07
N ALA A 310 -15.39 -2.75 14.10
CA ALA A 310 -16.04 -2.02 13.01
C ALA A 310 -15.70 -0.52 13.10
N LEU A 311 -14.42 -0.19 12.90
CA LEU A 311 -13.89 1.15 13.15
C LEU A 311 -14.58 2.25 12.31
N GLY A 312 -15.05 1.91 11.10
CA GLY A 312 -15.74 2.86 10.22
C GLY A 312 -14.87 4.08 9.91
N ALA A 313 -15.49 5.27 9.88
CA ALA A 313 -14.78 6.53 9.65
C ALA A 313 -14.01 7.06 10.89
N ALA A 314 -14.13 6.39 12.05
CA ALA A 314 -13.41 6.80 13.25
C ALA A 314 -11.91 6.47 13.14
N ASN A 315 -11.12 7.13 13.99
CA ASN A 315 -9.70 6.80 14.19
C ASN A 315 -9.43 6.14 15.54
N THR A 316 -10.45 6.04 16.39
CA THR A 316 -10.33 5.54 17.76
C THR A 316 -11.47 4.60 18.12
N TRP A 317 -11.23 3.72 19.10
CA TRP A 317 -12.18 2.74 19.60
C TRP A 317 -12.10 2.64 21.13
N SER A 318 -13.23 2.74 21.83
CA SER A 318 -13.27 2.73 23.31
C SER A 318 -14.17 1.64 23.91
N GLU A 319 -14.95 0.96 23.08
CA GLU A 319 -15.88 -0.07 23.53
C GLU A 319 -15.12 -1.36 23.86
N ALA A 320 -15.70 -2.17 24.75
CA ALA A 320 -15.13 -3.48 25.09
C ALA A 320 -15.05 -4.38 23.84
N ALA A 321 -14.04 -5.24 23.79
CA ALA A 321 -13.91 -6.21 22.71
C ALA A 321 -14.95 -7.33 22.85
N GLU A 322 -15.96 -7.34 21.98
CA GLU A 322 -17.06 -8.33 22.03
C GLU A 322 -17.17 -9.19 20.76
N ALA A 323 -16.74 -8.69 19.59
CA ALA A 323 -16.85 -9.41 18.32
C ALA A 323 -15.69 -10.40 18.12
N GLU A 324 -15.73 -11.51 18.85
CA GLU A 324 -14.68 -12.54 18.81
C GLU A 324 -14.72 -13.36 17.51
N VAL A 325 -13.55 -13.53 16.88
CA VAL A 325 -13.34 -14.51 15.81
C VAL A 325 -12.94 -15.84 16.46
N PHE A 326 -13.91 -16.49 17.07
CA PHE A 326 -13.71 -17.67 17.92
C PHE A 326 -12.79 -18.76 17.32
N PRO A 327 -12.87 -19.11 16.02
CA PRO A 327 -11.92 -20.03 15.40
C PRO A 327 -10.43 -19.72 15.64
N PHE A 328 -10.05 -18.44 15.75
CA PHE A 328 -8.64 -18.03 15.91
C PHE A 328 -8.31 -17.56 17.33
N SER A 329 -9.26 -17.66 18.26
CA SER A 329 -9.07 -17.30 19.66
C SER A 329 -8.80 -18.52 20.53
N LEU A 330 -7.87 -18.37 21.46
CA LEU A 330 -7.54 -19.35 22.50
C LEU A 330 -7.09 -20.73 21.99
N GLN A 331 -6.76 -20.83 20.70
CA GLN A 331 -6.27 -22.03 20.03
C GLN A 331 -5.30 -21.68 18.88
N TYR A 332 -4.59 -22.68 18.37
CA TYR A 332 -3.63 -22.63 17.25
C TYR A 332 -2.33 -21.84 17.49
N THR A 333 -2.41 -20.65 18.08
CA THR A 333 -1.27 -19.75 18.27
C THR A 333 -0.64 -19.92 19.63
N ILE A 334 0.66 -20.20 19.66
CA ILE A 334 1.51 -20.17 20.88
C ILE A 334 2.81 -19.40 20.66
N SER A 335 2.85 -18.57 19.63
CA SER A 335 4.01 -17.74 19.35
C SER A 335 3.57 -16.57 18.50
N ALA A 336 3.96 -15.37 18.90
CA ALA A 336 3.63 -14.19 18.14
C ALA A 336 4.62 -13.99 16.99
N GLN A 337 5.82 -14.59 16.99
CA GLN A 337 6.85 -14.28 15.99
C GLN A 337 6.33 -14.41 14.56
N SER A 338 5.82 -15.57 14.18
CA SER A 338 5.51 -15.89 12.79
C SER A 338 4.03 -16.23 12.65
N VAL A 339 3.17 -15.21 12.75
CA VAL A 339 1.73 -15.33 12.57
C VAL A 339 1.19 -14.10 11.84
N SER A 340 0.24 -14.35 10.94
CA SER A 340 -0.52 -13.33 10.23
C SER A 340 -1.97 -13.76 10.04
N ILE A 341 -2.83 -12.77 9.86
CA ILE A 341 -4.21 -12.96 9.41
C ILE A 341 -4.43 -12.11 8.15
N ALA A 342 -5.39 -12.51 7.32
CA ALA A 342 -5.76 -11.76 6.12
C ALA A 342 -7.26 -11.88 5.86
N TYR A 343 -7.96 -10.76 5.71
CA TYR A 343 -9.36 -10.74 5.34
C TYR A 343 -9.58 -11.19 3.90
N ASP A 344 -10.72 -11.81 3.64
CA ASP A 344 -11.30 -11.87 2.30
C ASP A 344 -11.86 -10.51 1.89
N LYS A 345 -12.04 -10.31 0.58
CA LYS A 345 -12.47 -9.03 -0.03
C LYS A 345 -13.71 -8.40 0.58
N ASP A 346 -14.69 -9.22 0.96
CA ASP A 346 -15.98 -8.77 1.50
C ASP A 346 -15.96 -8.64 3.04
N GLY A 347 -14.83 -8.96 3.67
CA GLY A 347 -14.67 -9.00 5.13
C GLY A 347 -15.50 -10.08 5.81
N LYS A 348 -15.98 -11.10 5.07
CA LYS A 348 -16.76 -12.23 5.61
C LYS A 348 -15.96 -13.53 5.65
N GLY A 349 -14.75 -13.55 5.11
CA GLY A 349 -13.78 -14.61 5.29
C GLY A 349 -12.51 -14.06 5.95
N MET A 350 -11.79 -14.91 6.65
CA MET A 350 -10.48 -14.57 7.19
C MET A 350 -9.56 -15.79 7.18
N TRP A 351 -8.38 -15.59 6.62
CA TRP A 351 -7.28 -16.52 6.66
C TRP A 351 -6.43 -16.30 7.90
N TYR A 352 -5.90 -17.40 8.41
CA TYR A 352 -4.90 -17.45 9.46
C TYR A 352 -3.72 -18.27 8.95
N ALA A 353 -2.50 -17.75 9.11
CA ALA A 353 -1.27 -18.44 8.76
C ALA A 353 -0.25 -18.31 9.88
N GLN A 354 0.46 -19.41 10.19
CA GLN A 354 1.54 -19.37 11.16
C GLN A 354 2.70 -20.30 10.81
N TYR A 355 3.83 -20.02 11.46
CA TYR A 355 4.96 -20.93 11.55
C TYR A 355 5.54 -20.96 12.96
N ARG A 356 5.45 -22.14 13.58
CA ARG A 356 6.22 -22.44 14.79
C ARG A 356 7.24 -23.54 14.47
N ALA A 357 6.74 -24.67 13.99
CA ALA A 357 7.50 -25.87 13.69
C ALA A 357 6.76 -26.66 12.59
N THR A 358 7.06 -27.96 12.47
CA THR A 358 6.24 -28.88 11.69
C THR A 358 4.76 -28.74 12.08
N PRO A 359 3.87 -28.40 11.14
CA PRO A 359 2.46 -28.19 11.43
C PRO A 359 1.78 -29.44 12.01
N SER A 360 0.74 -29.21 12.80
CA SER A 360 -0.07 -30.26 13.43
C SER A 360 -1.54 -29.82 13.53
N GLY A 361 -2.42 -30.68 14.03
CA GLY A 361 -3.82 -30.28 14.28
C GLY A 361 -3.96 -29.17 15.32
N GLU A 362 -3.14 -29.18 16.37
CA GLU A 362 -3.14 -28.16 17.43
C GLU A 362 -2.43 -26.87 16.99
N GLN A 363 -1.50 -26.97 16.04
CA GLN A 363 -0.71 -25.87 15.50
C GLN A 363 -0.73 -25.96 13.98
N PRO A 364 -1.89 -25.68 13.36
CA PRO A 364 -2.06 -25.75 11.92
C PRO A 364 -1.18 -24.71 11.25
N ALA A 365 -0.86 -24.98 10.00
CA ALA A 365 -0.13 -24.05 9.15
C ALA A 365 -1.04 -22.96 8.62
N ILE A 366 -2.21 -23.35 8.12
CA ILE A 366 -3.21 -22.47 7.54
C ILE A 366 -4.59 -22.87 8.05
N LYS A 367 -5.41 -21.88 8.37
CA LYS A 367 -6.85 -22.01 8.58
C LYS A 367 -7.58 -20.94 7.79
N HIS A 368 -8.83 -21.21 7.44
CA HIS A 368 -9.79 -20.20 7.03
C HIS A 368 -11.07 -20.37 7.82
N ALA A 369 -11.71 -19.24 8.13
CA ALA A 369 -13.04 -19.21 8.68
C ALA A 369 -13.91 -18.25 7.88
N THR A 370 -15.19 -18.58 7.75
CA THR A 370 -16.22 -17.73 7.13
C THR A 370 -17.24 -17.30 8.18
N LEU A 371 -17.61 -16.02 8.16
CA LEU A 371 -18.68 -15.45 8.95
C LEU A 371 -20.04 -15.87 8.38
N LYS A 372 -20.77 -16.68 9.16
CA LYS A 372 -22.16 -17.09 8.88
C LYS A 372 -23.13 -16.38 9.83
N ALA A 373 -24.42 -16.65 9.67
CA ALA A 373 -25.48 -16.02 10.47
C ALA A 373 -25.31 -16.23 12.00
N ASN A 374 -24.69 -17.34 12.41
CA ASN A 374 -24.49 -17.71 13.81
C ASN A 374 -23.05 -17.48 14.31
N GLY A 375 -22.22 -16.76 13.54
CA GLY A 375 -20.82 -16.48 13.87
C GLY A 375 -19.82 -17.09 12.89
N TRP A 376 -18.54 -17.01 13.27
CA TRP A 376 -17.42 -17.51 12.48
C TRP A 376 -17.32 -19.04 12.53
N GLU A 377 -17.21 -19.67 11.36
CA GLU A 377 -17.07 -21.13 11.22
C GLU A 377 -15.85 -21.48 10.37
N GLU A 378 -15.03 -22.43 10.83
CA GLU A 378 -13.91 -22.95 10.04
C GLU A 378 -14.39 -23.74 8.83
N ASP A 379 -13.74 -23.52 7.69
CA ASP A 379 -14.07 -24.19 6.43
C ASP A 379 -12.83 -24.61 5.61
N TYR A 380 -11.62 -24.31 6.09
CA TYR A 380 -10.35 -24.77 5.52
C TYR A 380 -9.31 -25.07 6.59
N SER A 381 -8.48 -26.08 6.34
CA SER A 381 -7.33 -26.40 7.20
C SER A 381 -6.19 -27.03 6.40
N ASP A 382 -4.99 -26.49 6.58
CA ASP A 382 -3.73 -27.14 6.19
C ASP A 382 -2.88 -27.39 7.43
N ILE A 383 -2.59 -28.67 7.68
CA ILE A 383 -1.79 -29.14 8.81
C ILE A 383 -0.49 -29.81 8.35
N THR A 384 -0.06 -29.52 7.10
CA THR A 384 1.05 -30.21 6.45
C THR A 384 2.07 -29.26 5.85
N THR A 385 1.64 -28.17 5.22
CA THR A 385 2.54 -27.24 4.53
C THR A 385 3.32 -26.38 5.51
N VAL A 386 4.65 -26.34 5.40
CA VAL A 386 5.46 -25.47 6.26
C VAL A 386 5.40 -24.02 5.76
N VAL A 387 4.60 -23.17 6.42
CA VAL A 387 4.40 -21.76 6.02
C VAL A 387 5.48 -20.86 6.61
N ARG A 388 6.76 -21.10 6.29
CA ARG A 388 7.92 -20.45 6.95
C ARG A 388 7.74 -18.92 7.08
N GLY A 389 7.67 -18.42 8.32
CA GLY A 389 7.46 -16.99 8.64
C GLY A 389 6.00 -16.60 8.91
N GLY A 390 5.03 -17.37 8.41
CA GLY A 390 3.60 -17.18 8.68
C GLY A 390 2.94 -16.05 7.89
N GLY A 391 3.62 -15.42 6.94
CA GLY A 391 3.07 -14.38 6.09
C GLY A 391 1.96 -14.88 5.16
N ILE A 392 0.97 -14.03 4.89
CA ILE A 392 -0.13 -14.27 3.95
C ILE A 392 -0.66 -12.93 3.47
N ALA A 393 -0.96 -12.78 2.19
CA ALA A 393 -1.52 -11.54 1.65
C ALA A 393 -2.26 -11.76 0.33
N TYR A 394 -3.39 -11.06 0.18
CA TYR A 394 -4.03 -10.88 -1.11
C TYR A 394 -3.35 -9.77 -1.91
N ASN A 395 -3.43 -9.85 -3.23
CA ASN A 395 -3.16 -8.72 -4.10
C ASN A 395 -4.34 -7.71 -4.07
N LYS A 396 -4.15 -6.53 -4.68
CA LYS A 396 -5.10 -5.40 -4.59
C LYS A 396 -6.56 -5.76 -4.92
N ASP A 397 -6.78 -6.60 -5.93
CA ASP A 397 -8.12 -6.94 -6.41
C ASP A 397 -8.69 -8.24 -5.81
N TYR A 398 -7.92 -8.91 -4.94
CA TYR A 398 -8.20 -10.18 -4.28
C TYR A 398 -8.33 -11.36 -5.25
N THR A 399 -7.60 -11.31 -6.37
CA THR A 399 -7.55 -12.42 -7.35
C THR A 399 -6.39 -13.37 -7.11
N LEU A 400 -5.36 -12.94 -6.38
CA LEU A 400 -4.18 -13.71 -6.03
C LEU A 400 -3.92 -13.68 -4.52
N LEU A 401 -3.58 -14.83 -3.94
CA LEU A 401 -3.20 -15.00 -2.54
C LEU A 401 -1.80 -15.61 -2.46
N ALA A 402 -0.86 -14.91 -1.82
CA ALA A 402 0.51 -15.38 -1.61
C ALA A 402 0.65 -16.06 -0.24
N ILE A 403 1.18 -17.29 -0.22
CA ILE A 403 1.38 -18.09 0.99
C ILE A 403 2.72 -18.84 0.90
N PRO A 404 3.60 -18.76 1.91
CA PRO A 404 4.82 -19.54 1.98
C PRO A 404 4.56 -21.05 1.97
N ALA A 405 5.43 -21.81 1.33
CA ALA A 405 5.30 -23.27 1.21
C ALA A 405 6.61 -24.02 1.48
N GLY A 406 7.47 -23.43 2.31
CA GLY A 406 8.72 -24.02 2.76
C GLY A 406 9.75 -22.95 3.09
N ASN A 407 11.00 -23.37 3.26
CA ASN A 407 12.10 -22.42 3.23
C ASN A 407 12.19 -21.84 1.83
N ASN A 408 12.41 -20.52 1.71
CA ASN A 408 12.72 -19.83 0.45
C ASN A 408 11.75 -20.13 -0.72
N VAL A 409 10.54 -20.59 -0.42
CA VAL A 409 9.50 -20.96 -1.39
C VAL A 409 8.24 -20.20 -1.05
N LEU A 410 7.78 -19.38 -1.99
CA LEU A 410 6.49 -18.71 -1.95
C LEU A 410 5.59 -19.28 -3.05
N LYS A 411 4.35 -19.62 -2.71
CA LYS A 411 3.35 -19.99 -3.70
C LYS A 411 2.30 -18.90 -3.79
N VAL A 412 1.80 -18.68 -5.00
CA VAL A 412 0.73 -17.73 -5.29
C VAL A 412 -0.43 -18.51 -5.89
N TYR A 413 -1.61 -18.33 -5.33
CA TYR A 413 -2.82 -19.07 -5.67
C TYR A 413 -3.90 -18.14 -6.20
N THR A 414 -4.79 -18.64 -7.05
CA THR A 414 -6.15 -18.09 -7.12
C THR A 414 -6.99 -18.69 -6.00
N VAL A 415 -7.97 -17.92 -5.52
CA VAL A 415 -8.91 -18.37 -4.49
C VAL A 415 -10.30 -18.42 -5.08
N ASP A 416 -10.83 -19.63 -5.24
CA ASP A 416 -12.19 -19.89 -5.66
C ASP A 416 -13.02 -20.43 -4.49
N LYS A 417 -14.31 -20.70 -4.72
CA LYS A 417 -15.17 -21.39 -3.76
C LYS A 417 -15.72 -22.68 -4.36
N ASP A 418 -15.76 -23.74 -3.55
CA ASP A 418 -16.46 -24.97 -3.92
C ASP A 418 -17.99 -24.81 -3.86
N ASN A 419 -18.72 -25.88 -4.15
CA ASN A 419 -20.18 -25.89 -4.13
C ASN A 419 -20.78 -25.63 -2.73
N ASP A 420 -20.00 -25.83 -1.67
CA ASP A 420 -20.40 -25.58 -0.28
C ASP A 420 -19.96 -24.18 0.19
N GLY A 421 -19.34 -23.39 -0.70
CA GLY A 421 -18.85 -22.05 -0.42
C GLY A 421 -17.50 -22.00 0.30
N LYS A 422 -16.80 -23.12 0.43
CA LYS A 422 -15.49 -23.22 1.09
C LYS A 422 -14.38 -22.78 0.13
N PRO A 423 -13.29 -22.17 0.62
CA PRO A 423 -12.23 -21.71 -0.26
C PRO A 423 -11.46 -22.89 -0.88
N VAL A 424 -11.12 -22.74 -2.16
CA VAL A 424 -10.28 -23.65 -2.92
C VAL A 424 -9.07 -22.89 -3.45
N LEU A 425 -7.87 -23.35 -3.08
CA LEU A 425 -6.61 -22.76 -3.53
C LEU A 425 -6.11 -23.49 -4.78
N THR A 426 -6.01 -22.75 -5.90
CA THR A 426 -5.42 -23.26 -7.14
C THR A 426 -4.06 -22.61 -7.36
N GLU A 427 -3.00 -23.41 -7.35
CA GLU A 427 -1.63 -22.90 -7.53
C GLU A 427 -1.46 -22.26 -8.91
N LYS A 428 -0.99 -21.02 -8.93
CA LYS A 428 -0.68 -20.28 -10.16
C LYS A 428 0.82 -20.10 -10.38
N TYR A 429 1.55 -19.78 -9.32
CA TYR A 429 3.00 -19.56 -9.38
C TYR A 429 3.73 -20.19 -8.19
N VAL A 430 4.93 -20.69 -8.46
CA VAL A 430 5.90 -21.14 -7.44
C VAL A 430 7.18 -20.33 -7.59
N LEU A 431 7.54 -19.61 -6.54
CA LEU A 431 8.65 -18.69 -6.50
C LEU A 431 9.72 -19.26 -5.58
N ASN A 432 10.92 -19.52 -6.11
CA ASN A 432 12.07 -19.96 -5.33
C ASN A 432 13.03 -18.79 -5.18
N THR A 433 13.22 -18.29 -3.96
CA THR A 433 13.92 -17.02 -3.75
C THR A 433 15.00 -17.17 -2.65
N PRO A 434 16.24 -17.54 -3.00
CA PRO A 434 17.26 -17.92 -2.03
C PRO A 434 17.76 -16.77 -1.13
N SER A 435 17.45 -15.50 -1.46
CA SER A 435 17.81 -14.36 -0.61
C SER A 435 17.06 -14.31 0.72
N ILE A 436 15.97 -15.06 0.85
CA ILE A 436 15.12 -15.08 2.04
C ILE A 436 14.99 -16.50 2.59
N ARG A 437 14.80 -16.67 3.91
CA ARG A 437 14.54 -17.99 4.52
C ARG A 437 13.05 -18.26 4.68
N GLY A 438 12.30 -17.28 5.16
CA GLY A 438 10.84 -17.32 5.33
C GLY A 438 10.21 -15.98 4.98
N TYR A 439 8.90 -15.87 5.07
CA TYR A 439 8.16 -14.64 4.79
C TYR A 439 7.36 -14.29 6.05
N ASN A 440 7.86 -13.38 6.87
CA ASN A 440 7.17 -12.92 8.07
C ASN A 440 5.92 -12.10 7.71
N ASP A 441 5.99 -11.37 6.61
CA ASP A 441 4.89 -10.62 6.03
C ASP A 441 5.10 -10.46 4.53
N ILE A 442 4.00 -10.20 3.82
CA ILE A 442 3.95 -10.10 2.37
C ILE A 442 3.01 -8.95 2.02
N CYS A 443 3.30 -8.21 0.94
CA CYS A 443 2.32 -7.38 0.28
C CYS A 443 2.56 -7.34 -1.24
N PHE A 444 1.52 -6.99 -1.98
CA PHE A 444 1.60 -6.73 -3.41
C PHE A 444 1.50 -5.24 -3.65
N ASP A 445 2.29 -4.70 -4.59
CA ASP A 445 2.02 -3.38 -5.15
C ASP A 445 0.94 -3.42 -6.23
N TYR A 446 0.69 -2.26 -6.83
CA TYR A 446 -0.36 -2.05 -7.81
C TYR A 446 -0.13 -2.84 -9.11
N ALA A 447 1.12 -3.20 -9.41
CA ALA A 447 1.53 -3.99 -10.57
C ALA A 447 1.74 -5.49 -10.22
N ASN A 448 1.31 -5.92 -9.04
CA ASN A 448 1.55 -7.24 -8.48
C ASN A 448 3.03 -7.61 -8.35
N ASN A 449 3.94 -6.65 -8.19
CA ASN A 449 5.24 -6.98 -7.62
C ASN A 449 5.03 -7.34 -6.15
N ILE A 450 5.81 -8.30 -5.65
CA ILE A 450 5.71 -8.76 -4.26
C ILE A 450 6.82 -8.12 -3.44
N TYR A 451 6.46 -7.62 -2.27
CA TYR A 451 7.39 -7.24 -1.22
C TYR A 451 7.21 -8.18 -0.04
N SER A 452 8.31 -8.57 0.58
CA SER A 452 8.27 -9.43 1.76
C SER A 452 9.44 -9.14 2.70
N CYS A 453 9.33 -9.66 3.92
CA CYS A 453 10.38 -9.48 4.91
C CYS A 453 10.65 -10.74 5.73
N ASP A 454 11.88 -10.88 6.21
CA ASP A 454 12.34 -12.07 6.92
C ASP A 454 13.34 -11.73 8.02
N ASN A 455 13.12 -12.32 9.19
CA ASN A 455 14.05 -12.27 10.31
C ASN A 455 15.10 -13.39 10.25
N GLY A 456 14.99 -14.33 9.31
CA GLY A 456 15.93 -15.43 9.14
C GLY A 456 17.18 -15.10 8.33
N LYS A 457 17.00 -14.29 7.30
CA LYS A 457 18.05 -13.67 6.49
C LYS A 457 18.14 -12.17 6.70
N GLU A 458 17.27 -11.62 7.56
CA GLU A 458 17.40 -10.26 8.07
C GLU A 458 17.32 -9.24 6.93
N VAL A 459 16.28 -9.40 6.08
CA VAL A 459 16.20 -8.73 4.79
C VAL A 459 14.77 -8.36 4.40
N MET A 460 14.64 -7.28 3.63
CA MET A 460 13.49 -6.97 2.80
C MET A 460 13.73 -7.48 1.37
N GLN A 461 12.77 -8.21 0.81
CA GLN A 461 12.82 -8.73 -0.54
C GLN A 461 11.76 -8.07 -1.41
N GLN A 462 12.13 -7.81 -2.66
CA GLN A 462 11.21 -7.39 -3.71
C GLN A 462 11.30 -8.36 -4.90
N LEU A 463 10.15 -8.72 -5.48
CA LEU A 463 10.03 -9.72 -6.55
C LEU A 463 9.15 -9.23 -7.68
N GLN A 464 9.58 -9.47 -8.92
CA GLN A 464 8.71 -9.41 -10.09
C GLN A 464 8.01 -10.74 -10.30
N LEU A 465 6.68 -10.72 -10.29
CA LEU A 465 5.86 -11.88 -10.61
C LEU A 465 5.82 -12.12 -12.13
N PRO A 466 5.99 -13.37 -12.62
CA PRO A 466 5.81 -13.74 -14.02
C PRO A 466 4.33 -13.68 -14.45
N LEU A 467 3.81 -12.47 -14.63
CA LEU A 467 2.42 -12.26 -15.05
C LEU A 467 2.22 -12.69 -16.51
N GLU A 468 1.11 -13.38 -16.78
CA GLU A 468 0.67 -13.68 -18.15
C GLU A 468 0.46 -12.41 -18.98
N ASN A 469 -0.06 -11.37 -18.32
CA ASN A 469 -0.27 -10.03 -18.87
C ASN A 469 0.24 -8.95 -17.90
N PRO A 470 1.48 -8.45 -18.06
CA PRO A 470 2.07 -7.43 -17.20
C PRO A 470 1.63 -6.00 -17.60
N THR A 471 0.35 -5.82 -17.93
CA THR A 471 -0.24 -4.51 -18.24
C THR A 471 -0.94 -3.94 -17.01
N VAL A 472 -0.60 -2.69 -16.69
CA VAL A 472 -1.16 -1.95 -15.57
C VAL A 472 -1.73 -0.64 -16.10
N GLU A 473 -2.89 -0.24 -15.58
CA GLU A 473 -3.51 1.03 -15.90
C GLU A 473 -3.71 1.82 -14.61
N VAL A 474 -3.05 2.98 -14.50
CA VAL A 474 -3.13 3.86 -13.33
C VAL A 474 -3.94 5.09 -13.70
N PRO A 475 -5.08 5.37 -13.02
CA PRO A 475 -5.83 6.60 -13.23
C PRO A 475 -5.11 7.80 -12.62
N CYS A 476 -5.28 8.98 -13.23
CA CYS A 476 -4.87 10.23 -12.62
C CYS A 476 -5.64 10.48 -11.31
N PRO A 477 -5.03 11.10 -10.30
CA PRO A 477 -5.73 11.53 -9.09
C PRO A 477 -6.89 12.49 -9.41
N GLU A 478 -7.89 12.56 -8.54
CA GLU A 478 -9.02 13.49 -8.70
C GLU A 478 -8.58 14.96 -8.78
N SER A 479 -7.46 15.32 -8.16
CA SER A 479 -6.87 16.67 -8.24
C SER A 479 -6.38 17.04 -9.64
N GLU A 480 -6.18 16.06 -10.52
CA GLU A 480 -5.66 16.23 -11.87
C GLU A 480 -6.75 16.21 -12.95
N LEU A 481 -8.02 16.15 -12.55
CA LEU A 481 -9.14 16.33 -13.46
C LEU A 481 -9.14 17.76 -14.01
N PHE A 482 -9.47 17.89 -15.30
CA PHE A 482 -9.49 19.19 -15.96
C PHE A 482 -10.65 19.30 -16.95
N SER A 483 -10.97 20.52 -17.34
CA SER A 483 -12.00 20.84 -18.35
C SER A 483 -11.41 21.69 -19.46
N ILE A 484 -12.03 21.60 -20.63
CA ILE A 484 -11.65 22.39 -21.82
C ILE A 484 -12.44 23.70 -21.81
N PRO A 485 -11.76 24.87 -21.89
CA PRO A 485 -12.42 26.16 -21.83
C PRO A 485 -13.35 26.37 -23.03
N VAL A 486 -14.46 27.07 -22.81
CA VAL A 486 -15.28 27.58 -23.90
C VAL A 486 -14.58 28.78 -24.50
N THR A 487 -14.24 28.70 -25.78
CA THR A 487 -13.92 29.88 -26.57
C THR A 487 -15.20 30.68 -26.81
N THR A 488 -15.62 31.47 -25.82
CA THR A 488 -16.57 32.54 -26.07
C THR A 488 -15.81 33.64 -26.81
N GLY A 489 -16.23 33.99 -28.03
CA GLY A 489 -15.63 35.08 -28.81
C GLY A 489 -15.79 36.50 -28.21
N VAL A 490 -15.96 36.60 -26.89
CA VAL A 490 -16.06 37.86 -26.15
C VAL A 490 -14.78 38.03 -25.36
N THR A 491 -13.80 38.70 -25.97
CA THR A 491 -12.63 39.22 -25.30
C THR A 491 -13.01 40.48 -24.54
N ASP A 492 -13.07 40.37 -23.21
CA ASP A 492 -12.86 41.45 -22.23
C ASP A 492 -13.72 42.73 -22.33
N ILE A 493 -14.63 42.94 -21.38
CA ILE A 493 -15.45 44.17 -21.23
C ILE A 493 -14.82 45.15 -20.20
N THR A 494 -13.57 44.94 -19.76
CA THR A 494 -12.96 45.76 -18.69
C THR A 494 -12.45 47.15 -19.11
N SER A 495 -12.86 47.69 -20.26
CA SER A 495 -12.55 49.10 -20.55
C SER A 495 -13.33 50.03 -19.61
N THR A 496 -12.62 50.74 -18.73
CA THR A 496 -13.15 51.73 -17.79
C THR A 496 -13.73 52.98 -18.46
N GLU A 497 -13.57 53.15 -19.77
CA GLU A 497 -14.46 54.00 -20.57
C GLU A 497 -15.66 53.15 -21.03
N VAL A 498 -16.83 53.35 -20.43
CA VAL A 498 -18.08 52.75 -20.95
C VAL A 498 -18.41 53.43 -22.29
N LYS A 499 -17.80 52.95 -23.38
CA LYS A 499 -18.14 53.38 -24.74
C LYS A 499 -19.49 52.81 -25.17
N ALA A 500 -19.92 51.71 -24.56
CA ALA A 500 -21.23 51.12 -24.82
C ALA A 500 -21.83 50.42 -23.60
N LYS A 501 -23.16 50.44 -23.47
CA LYS A 501 -23.95 49.82 -22.39
C LYS A 501 -24.91 48.79 -22.98
N LYS A 502 -25.01 47.62 -22.35
CA LYS A 502 -26.01 46.60 -22.68
C LYS A 502 -27.32 46.92 -21.98
N VAL A 503 -28.43 46.92 -22.71
CA VAL A 503 -29.79 47.14 -22.18
C VAL A 503 -30.73 46.06 -22.72
N ILE A 504 -31.72 45.67 -21.94
CA ILE A 504 -32.81 44.80 -22.38
C ILE A 504 -34.07 45.67 -22.53
N GLU A 505 -34.55 45.85 -23.75
CA GLU A 505 -35.82 46.54 -24.04
C GLU A 505 -36.71 45.57 -24.84
N ASN A 506 -37.98 45.44 -24.46
CA ASN A 506 -38.96 44.58 -25.15
C ASN A 506 -38.49 43.13 -25.39
N GLY A 507 -37.71 42.56 -24.45
CA GLY A 507 -37.21 41.19 -24.55
C GLY A 507 -36.01 40.98 -25.48
N GLN A 508 -35.44 42.06 -26.03
CA GLN A 508 -34.25 42.00 -26.88
C GLN A 508 -33.04 42.65 -26.20
N VAL A 509 -31.86 42.06 -26.42
CA VAL A 509 -30.59 42.64 -25.97
C VAL A 509 -30.11 43.66 -26.98
N ILE A 510 -29.89 44.89 -26.50
CA ILE A 510 -29.46 46.04 -27.29
C ILE A 510 -28.13 46.57 -26.74
N ILE A 511 -27.26 47.04 -27.62
CA ILE A 511 -26.01 47.73 -27.29
C ILE A 511 -26.19 49.23 -27.55
N ILE A 512 -26.09 50.05 -26.52
CA ILE A 512 -26.16 51.51 -26.62
C ILE A 512 -24.74 52.07 -26.65
N LYS A 513 -24.34 52.78 -27.70
CA LYS A 513 -23.03 53.44 -27.82
C LYS A 513 -23.23 54.92 -28.17
N GLY A 514 -22.88 55.82 -27.25
CA GLY A 514 -23.27 57.24 -27.36
C GLY A 514 -24.80 57.37 -27.37
N ASP A 515 -25.34 58.08 -28.37
CA ASP A 515 -26.78 58.30 -28.57
C ASP A 515 -27.44 57.27 -29.52
N LYS A 516 -26.71 56.21 -29.89
CA LYS A 516 -27.14 55.22 -30.88
C LYS A 516 -27.39 53.85 -30.24
N LYS A 517 -28.39 53.15 -30.76
CA LYS A 517 -28.75 51.77 -30.37
C LYS A 517 -28.34 50.80 -31.47
N TYR A 518 -27.83 49.64 -31.10
CA TYR A 518 -27.41 48.57 -32.02
C TYR A 518 -27.99 47.23 -31.56
N ASN A 519 -28.40 46.38 -32.50
CA ASN A 519 -28.72 45.00 -32.18
C ASN A 519 -27.43 44.16 -31.95
N LEU A 520 -27.58 42.90 -31.53
CA LEU A 520 -26.45 41.99 -31.32
C LEU A 520 -25.63 41.71 -32.60
N MET A 521 -26.18 42.00 -33.78
CA MET A 521 -25.51 41.87 -35.07
C MET A 521 -24.75 43.15 -35.49
N GLY A 522 -24.73 44.19 -34.64
CA GLY A 522 -24.04 45.45 -34.91
C GLY A 522 -24.79 46.41 -35.84
N VAL A 523 -26.06 46.13 -36.15
CA VAL A 523 -26.91 47.00 -36.98
C VAL A 523 -27.53 48.09 -36.11
N GLU A 524 -27.42 49.35 -36.52
CA GLU A 524 -28.07 50.48 -35.84
C GLU A 524 -29.59 50.33 -35.95
N ILE A 525 -30.26 50.36 -34.79
CA ILE A 525 -31.73 50.25 -34.68
C ILE A 525 -32.28 51.59 -34.19
N LYS A 526 -33.46 51.95 -34.70
CA LYS A 526 -34.16 53.19 -34.32
C LYS A 526 -34.91 53.04 -33.00
#